data_AF-A0A8I6XSZ6-F1
#
_entry.id   AF-A0A8I6XSZ6-F1
#
_cell.length_a   1.000
_cell.length_b   1.000
_cell.length_c   1.000
_cell.angle_alpha   90.00
_cell.angle_beta   90.00
_cell.angle_gamma   90.00
#
_symmetry.space_group_name_H-M   'P 1'
#
loop_
_entity.id
_entity.type
_entity.pdbx_description
1 polymer ?
#
loop_
_entity_poly.entity_id
_entity_poly.type
_entity_poly.pdbx_seq_one_letter_code
_entity_poly.pdbx_strand_id
1 'polypeptide(L)'
;MRYLGCSYGYLIFSYAEHCFLIDVYTGTKVKPPKIPRNNNLWCFHGIDVLTAPLNSPNSRLLLCSESSMLEWQVGTDCWSEHPLALGHEDIRQIVIFKGDIFVIDYRMRIHTVHFTPQFSVQELEFMWEPFFPINPWFVSCADMLLMVDLSVTSFHWHGTYSHTFDVFRLDLAVEPAKFVKMDKLENYALFISLDKRNPTFSCMSPERWGGKSNCIYAAKLLEDPAESRVAKLLEEPYESWVAVELGQPVQEKTVQYLFYGRAYPCDYSLLSSLWVFPSLIYGSA
;
A
#
# COMPACT_ATOMS: atom_id res chain seq x y z
N MET A 1 -0.51 -4.74 -21.44
CA MET A 1 -1.19 -3.85 -20.48
C MET A 1 -0.56 -4.13 -19.13
N ARG A 2 -0.15 -3.11 -18.39
CA ARG A 2 0.55 -3.24 -17.10
C ARG A 2 -0.37 -2.76 -15.98
N TYR A 3 -0.50 -3.53 -14.91
CA TYR A 3 -1.19 -3.08 -13.70
C TYR A 3 -0.30 -2.14 -12.89
N LEU A 4 -0.85 -1.00 -12.54
CA LEU A 4 -0.18 0.13 -11.92
C LEU A 4 -0.65 0.41 -10.48
N GLY A 5 -1.63 -0.35 -9.99
CA GLY A 5 -2.16 -0.16 -8.65
C GLY A 5 -3.67 0.00 -8.65
N CYS A 6 -4.24 0.15 -7.46
CA CYS A 6 -5.66 0.38 -7.29
C CYS A 6 -5.93 1.42 -6.22
N SER A 7 -7.01 2.15 -6.40
CA SER A 7 -7.47 3.10 -5.39
C SER A 7 -8.95 3.35 -5.64
N TYR A 8 -9.71 3.50 -4.56
CA TYR A 8 -11.03 4.10 -4.65
C TYR A 8 -12.03 3.39 -5.59
N GLY A 9 -11.92 2.06 -5.72
CA GLY A 9 -12.78 1.25 -6.59
C GLY A 9 -12.30 1.16 -8.04
N TYR A 10 -11.12 1.71 -8.35
CA TYR A 10 -10.54 1.67 -9.66
C TYR A 10 -9.26 0.84 -9.70
N LEU A 11 -9.15 -0.02 -10.71
CA LEU A 11 -7.88 -0.59 -11.13
C LEU A 11 -7.21 0.35 -12.13
N ILE A 12 -5.92 0.60 -11.93
CA ILE A 12 -5.11 1.52 -12.72
C ILE A 12 -4.21 0.69 -13.62
N PHE A 13 -4.23 0.99 -14.91
CA PHE A 13 -3.44 0.28 -15.91
C PHE A 13 -2.76 1.24 -16.88
N SER A 14 -1.64 0.79 -17.45
CA SER A 14 -1.01 1.45 -18.59
C SER A 14 -0.79 0.54 -19.78
N TYR A 15 -0.75 1.15 -20.96
CA TYR A 15 -0.33 0.53 -22.21
C TYR A 15 0.25 1.59 -23.13
N ALA A 16 1.57 1.51 -23.39
CA ALA A 16 2.30 2.57 -24.09
C ALA A 16 2.04 3.93 -23.43
N GLU A 17 1.60 4.94 -24.20
CA GLU A 17 1.30 6.30 -23.73
C GLU A 17 -0.12 6.44 -23.13
N HIS A 18 -0.83 5.33 -22.90
CA HIS A 18 -2.20 5.36 -22.41
C HIS A 18 -2.30 4.85 -20.97
N CYS A 19 -2.96 5.64 -20.13
CA CYS A 19 -3.46 5.21 -18.82
C CYS A 19 -4.94 4.85 -18.91
N PHE A 20 -5.40 3.92 -18.08
CA PHE A 20 -6.79 3.51 -17.95
C PHE A 20 -7.15 3.30 -16.48
N LEU A 21 -8.31 3.84 -16.10
CA LEU A 21 -8.96 3.55 -14.83
C LEU A 21 -10.18 2.68 -15.13
N ILE A 22 -10.28 1.53 -14.47
CA ILE A 22 -11.39 0.59 -14.63
C ILE A 22 -12.11 0.46 -13.31
N ASP A 23 -13.38 0.88 -13.28
CA ASP A 23 -14.25 0.71 -12.13
C ASP A 23 -14.53 -0.78 -11.92
N VAL A 24 -14.19 -1.31 -10.74
CA VAL A 24 -14.28 -2.76 -10.45
C VAL A 24 -15.70 -3.27 -10.36
N TYR A 25 -16.68 -2.39 -10.10
CA TYR A 25 -18.07 -2.77 -9.90
C TYR A 25 -18.89 -2.72 -11.19
N THR A 26 -18.61 -1.72 -12.02
CA THR A 26 -19.38 -1.46 -13.25
C THR A 26 -18.62 -1.87 -14.51
N GLY A 27 -17.30 -2.05 -14.43
CA GLY A 27 -16.44 -2.24 -15.59
C GLY A 27 -16.26 -0.98 -16.43
N THR A 28 -16.76 0.18 -15.96
CA THR A 28 -16.68 1.44 -16.68
C THR A 28 -15.22 1.89 -16.79
N LYS A 29 -14.85 2.35 -17.98
CA LYS A 29 -13.50 2.78 -18.29
C LYS A 29 -13.40 4.29 -18.37
N VAL A 30 -12.50 4.86 -17.58
CA VAL A 30 -12.09 6.26 -17.70
C VAL A 30 -10.69 6.31 -18.30
N LYS A 31 -10.50 7.23 -19.25
CA LYS A 31 -9.26 7.39 -19.99
C LYS A 31 -8.69 8.79 -19.77
N PRO A 32 -7.63 8.94 -18.96
CA PRO A 32 -6.86 10.17 -18.88
C PRO A 32 -6.25 10.57 -20.24
N PRO A 33 -5.76 11.82 -20.37
CA PRO A 33 -4.96 12.26 -21.50
C PRO A 33 -3.75 11.34 -21.75
N LYS A 34 -3.19 11.40 -22.97
CA LYS A 34 -1.97 10.65 -23.28
C LYS A 34 -0.83 11.10 -22.37
N ILE A 35 -0.10 10.13 -21.83
CA ILE A 35 1.05 10.39 -20.99
C ILE A 35 2.18 10.97 -21.87
N PRO A 36 2.91 12.02 -21.42
CA PRO A 36 3.99 12.62 -22.21
C PRO A 36 5.06 11.61 -22.65
N ARG A 37 5.44 11.65 -23.95
CA ARG A 37 6.33 10.68 -24.60
C ARG A 37 7.75 10.59 -24.08
N ASN A 38 8.27 11.69 -23.53
CA ASN A 38 9.70 11.80 -23.18
C ASN A 38 10.01 11.35 -21.75
N ASN A 39 9.01 10.78 -21.08
CA ASN A 39 9.16 10.35 -19.71
C ASN A 39 9.63 8.90 -19.79
N ASN A 40 10.54 8.49 -18.91
CA ASN A 40 10.99 7.09 -18.81
C ASN A 40 9.88 6.21 -18.20
N LEU A 41 8.67 6.27 -18.79
CA LEU A 41 7.44 5.59 -18.43
C LEU A 41 7.58 4.06 -18.42
N TRP A 42 8.68 3.55 -18.98
CA TRP A 42 9.03 2.14 -18.97
C TRP A 42 9.29 1.60 -17.56
N CYS A 43 9.51 2.48 -16.57
CA CYS A 43 9.88 2.18 -15.19
C CYS A 43 8.84 2.64 -14.14
N PHE A 44 7.53 2.71 -14.45
CA PHE A 44 6.55 2.81 -13.36
C PHE A 44 6.59 1.52 -12.54
N HIS A 45 7.06 1.62 -11.29
CA HIS A 45 7.07 0.53 -10.31
C HIS A 45 5.65 0.19 -9.79
N GLY A 46 4.61 0.85 -10.34
CA GLY A 46 3.22 0.49 -10.15
C GLY A 46 2.64 0.93 -8.81
N ILE A 47 3.10 2.03 -8.22
CA ILE A 47 2.54 2.58 -6.98
C ILE A 47 1.75 3.83 -7.36
N ASP A 48 0.82 3.66 -8.30
CA ASP A 48 0.02 4.75 -8.82
C ASP A 48 -1.29 4.81 -8.05
N VAL A 49 -1.73 6.02 -7.70
CA VAL A 49 -2.80 6.21 -6.72
C VAL A 49 -3.65 7.42 -7.07
N LEU A 50 -4.96 7.30 -6.81
CA LEU A 50 -5.87 8.44 -6.78
C LEU A 50 -5.78 9.12 -5.40
N THR A 51 -5.73 10.45 -5.34
CA THR A 51 -5.67 11.21 -4.07
C THR A 51 -7.01 11.34 -3.36
N ALA A 52 -8.11 11.19 -4.10
CA ALA A 52 -9.49 11.19 -3.62
C ALA A 52 -10.36 10.31 -4.55
N PRO A 53 -11.60 9.95 -4.18
CA PRO A 53 -12.55 9.35 -5.13
C PRO A 53 -12.56 10.07 -6.47
N LEU A 54 -12.72 9.34 -7.58
CA LEU A 54 -12.59 9.92 -8.93
C LEU A 54 -13.56 11.09 -9.17
N ASN A 55 -14.75 11.03 -8.57
CA ASN A 55 -15.79 12.06 -8.65
C ASN A 55 -15.63 13.21 -7.63
N SER A 56 -14.65 13.13 -6.72
CA SER A 56 -14.40 14.19 -5.75
C SER A 56 -13.78 15.42 -6.42
N PRO A 57 -14.11 16.64 -5.96
CA PRO A 57 -13.42 17.84 -6.41
C PRO A 57 -11.93 17.74 -6.08
N ASN A 58 -11.08 18.19 -7.01
CA ASN A 58 -9.61 18.13 -6.87
C ASN A 58 -9.03 16.71 -6.73
N SER A 59 -9.77 15.68 -7.15
CA SER A 59 -9.19 14.35 -7.29
C SER A 59 -8.06 14.38 -8.32
N ARG A 60 -6.94 13.75 -7.98
CA ARG A 60 -5.74 13.66 -8.82
C ARG A 60 -5.34 12.21 -8.95
N LEU A 61 -4.90 11.83 -10.15
CA LEU A 61 -4.18 10.59 -10.39
C LEU A 61 -2.69 10.88 -10.38
N LEU A 62 -1.95 10.17 -9.54
CA LEU A 62 -0.51 10.27 -9.46
C LEU A 62 0.11 9.04 -10.11
N LEU A 63 0.95 9.25 -11.13
CA LEU A 63 1.79 8.21 -11.71
C LEU A 63 3.24 8.47 -11.34
N CYS A 64 3.90 7.50 -10.71
CA CYS A 64 5.23 7.71 -10.12
C CYS A 64 6.34 6.93 -10.82
N SER A 65 7.30 7.65 -11.37
CA SER A 65 8.56 7.10 -11.88
C SER A 65 9.69 7.26 -10.86
N GLU A 66 10.87 6.71 -11.17
CA GLU A 66 12.10 6.88 -10.35
C GLU A 66 12.43 8.35 -10.03
N SER A 67 12.15 9.28 -10.95
CA SER A 67 12.65 10.66 -10.87
C SER A 67 11.56 11.73 -10.94
N SER A 68 10.33 11.36 -11.29
CA SER A 68 9.23 12.31 -11.40
C SER A 68 7.87 11.70 -11.07
N MET A 69 6.99 12.57 -10.58
CA MET A 69 5.59 12.31 -10.33
C MET A 69 4.76 13.03 -11.39
N LEU A 70 3.97 12.28 -12.15
CA LEU A 70 2.99 12.83 -13.07
C LEU A 70 1.65 12.96 -12.35
N GLU A 71 1.11 14.17 -12.39
CA GLU A 71 -0.19 14.50 -11.84
C GLU A 71 -1.17 14.73 -12.99
N TRP A 72 -2.27 14.00 -12.97
CA TRP A 72 -3.45 14.35 -13.75
C TRP A 72 -4.57 14.76 -12.80
N GLN A 73 -4.94 16.03 -12.84
CA GLN A 73 -6.15 16.49 -12.18
C GLN A 73 -7.37 15.99 -12.95
N VAL A 74 -8.25 15.26 -12.27
CA VAL A 74 -9.37 14.61 -12.94
C VAL A 74 -10.25 15.65 -13.62
N GLY A 75 -10.46 15.47 -14.94
CA GLY A 75 -11.24 16.37 -15.79
C GLY A 75 -10.41 17.34 -16.63
N THR A 76 -9.09 17.45 -16.43
CA THR A 76 -8.22 18.23 -17.30
C THR A 76 -7.73 17.42 -18.50
N ASP A 77 -7.18 18.10 -19.51
CA ASP A 77 -6.69 17.52 -20.77
C ASP A 77 -5.17 17.34 -20.82
N CYS A 78 -4.46 17.65 -19.74
CA CYS A 78 -3.00 17.60 -19.66
C CYS A 78 -2.50 16.95 -18.37
N TRP A 79 -1.23 16.52 -18.42
CA TRP A 79 -0.47 16.05 -17.26
C TRP A 79 0.48 17.16 -16.81
N SER A 80 0.61 17.32 -15.50
CA SER A 80 1.69 18.09 -14.87
C SER A 80 2.80 17.13 -14.45
N GLU A 81 4.05 17.50 -14.69
CA GLU A 81 5.19 16.70 -14.24
C GLU A 81 5.94 17.44 -13.14
N HIS A 82 6.19 16.72 -12.06
CA HIS A 82 6.86 17.25 -10.88
C HIS A 82 8.11 16.43 -10.56
N PRO A 83 9.30 17.05 -10.44
CA PRO A 83 10.52 16.32 -10.15
C PRO A 83 10.50 15.81 -8.70
N LEU A 84 10.74 14.50 -8.54
CA LEU A 84 10.89 13.87 -7.23
C LEU A 84 12.37 13.93 -6.85
N ALA A 85 12.73 14.86 -5.96
CA ALA A 85 14.10 15.02 -5.46
C ALA A 85 14.47 13.98 -4.38
N LEU A 86 14.15 12.70 -4.62
CA LEU A 86 14.33 11.61 -3.65
C LEU A 86 15.78 11.08 -3.59
N GLY A 87 16.76 11.80 -4.13
CA GLY A 87 18.17 11.40 -4.08
C GLY A 87 18.47 10.08 -4.79
N HIS A 88 17.80 9.82 -5.92
CA HIS A 88 17.89 8.57 -6.71
C HIS A 88 17.33 7.32 -6.02
N GLU A 89 16.46 7.49 -5.03
CA GLU A 89 15.75 6.36 -4.40
C GLU A 89 14.35 6.18 -5.00
N ASP A 90 13.98 4.92 -5.20
CA ASP A 90 12.65 4.54 -5.67
C ASP A 90 11.57 4.75 -4.61
N ILE A 91 10.34 4.96 -5.08
CA ILE A 91 9.16 4.97 -4.22
C ILE A 91 8.83 3.52 -3.85
N ARG A 92 8.67 3.29 -2.54
CA ARG A 92 8.24 2.01 -1.98
C ARG A 92 6.74 1.98 -1.70
N GLN A 93 6.17 3.09 -1.23
CA GLN A 93 4.76 3.21 -0.90
C GLN A 93 4.31 4.67 -0.93
N ILE A 94 3.06 4.91 -1.31
CA ILE A 94 2.38 6.20 -1.15
C ILE A 94 1.21 6.02 -0.19
N VAL A 95 1.06 6.92 0.78
CA VAL A 95 -0.04 6.93 1.75
C VAL A 95 -0.66 8.32 1.80
N ILE A 96 -1.98 8.37 1.71
CA ILE A 96 -2.75 9.60 1.88
C ILE A 96 -3.27 9.65 3.31
N PHE A 97 -2.92 10.71 4.04
CA PHE A 97 -3.27 10.86 5.44
C PHE A 97 -3.63 12.31 5.74
N LYS A 98 -4.85 12.53 6.27
CA LYS A 98 -5.40 13.87 6.58
C LYS A 98 -5.35 14.88 5.41
N GLY A 99 -5.36 14.39 4.17
CA GLY A 99 -5.29 15.20 2.96
C GLY A 99 -3.87 15.45 2.45
N ASP A 100 -2.85 15.11 3.24
CA ASP A 100 -1.45 15.17 2.86
C ASP A 100 -1.00 13.85 2.23
N ILE A 101 0.03 13.94 1.38
CA ILE A 101 0.58 12.82 0.64
C ILE A 101 1.94 12.48 1.22
N PHE A 102 2.07 11.28 1.76
CA PHE A 102 3.30 10.74 2.27
C PHE A 102 3.88 9.76 1.25
N VAL A 103 5.12 10.01 0.84
CA VAL A 103 5.91 9.15 -0.04
C VAL A 103 7.00 8.50 0.80
N ILE A 104 7.03 7.17 0.78
CA ILE A 104 8.04 6.39 1.50
C ILE A 104 8.97 5.77 0.46
N ASP A 105 10.27 5.98 0.62
CA ASP A 105 11.28 5.43 -0.29
C ASP A 105 11.90 4.12 0.21
N TYR A 106 12.74 3.49 -0.61
CA TYR A 106 13.41 2.23 -0.24
C TYR A 106 14.43 2.38 0.91
N ARG A 107 14.91 3.58 1.19
CA ARG A 107 15.72 3.89 2.39
C ARG A 107 14.89 4.16 3.63
N MET A 108 13.58 3.94 3.55
CA MET A 108 12.65 4.15 4.65
C MET A 108 12.53 5.62 5.09
N ARG A 109 12.91 6.58 4.23
CA ARG A 109 12.65 7.99 4.49
C ARG A 109 11.21 8.32 4.13
N ILE A 110 10.61 9.21 4.91
CA ILE A 110 9.24 9.66 4.74
C ILE A 110 9.29 11.07 4.19
N HIS A 111 8.64 11.31 3.06
CA HIS A 111 8.58 12.60 2.41
C HIS A 111 7.13 13.08 2.35
N THR A 112 6.87 14.31 2.75
CA THR A 112 5.57 14.95 2.56
C THR A 112 5.56 15.70 1.23
N VAL A 113 4.53 15.46 0.42
CA VAL A 113 4.34 16.08 -0.90
C VAL A 113 3.15 17.01 -0.86
N HIS A 114 3.36 18.26 -1.24
CA HIS A 114 2.31 19.27 -1.38
C HIS A 114 2.27 19.80 -2.81
N PHE A 115 1.08 19.90 -3.40
CA PHE A 115 0.88 20.49 -4.74
C PHE A 115 0.58 21.99 -4.72
N THR A 116 0.05 22.50 -3.60
CA THR A 116 -0.42 23.88 -3.46
C THR A 116 0.21 24.55 -2.23
N PRO A 117 0.60 25.83 -2.29
CA PRO A 117 0.51 26.76 -3.43
C PRO A 117 1.56 26.54 -4.52
N GLN A 118 2.63 25.80 -4.24
CA GLN A 118 3.63 25.35 -5.20
C GLN A 118 4.00 23.91 -4.89
N PHE A 119 4.41 23.16 -5.90
CA PHE A 119 4.89 21.80 -5.69
C PHE A 119 6.11 21.79 -4.77
N SER A 120 6.07 20.97 -3.73
CA SER A 120 7.18 20.79 -2.80
C SER A 120 7.23 19.36 -2.27
N VAL A 121 8.45 18.88 -2.03
CA VAL A 121 8.76 17.61 -1.40
C VAL A 121 9.67 17.92 -0.22
N GLN A 122 9.27 17.47 0.97
CA GLN A 122 10.02 17.72 2.20
C GLN A 122 10.24 16.39 2.91
N GLU A 123 11.50 16.07 3.19
CA GLU A 123 11.83 14.91 4.02
C GLU A 123 11.42 15.22 5.48
N LEU A 124 10.65 14.31 6.07
CA LEU A 124 10.26 14.39 7.47
C LEU A 124 11.43 13.92 8.34
N GLU A 125 11.81 14.74 9.31
CA GLU A 125 12.80 14.33 10.32
C GLU A 125 12.12 13.50 11.41
N PHE A 126 12.65 12.31 11.66
CA PHE A 126 12.16 11.43 12.70
C PHE A 126 13.27 10.55 13.27
N MET A 127 13.09 10.09 14.50
CA MET A 127 14.04 9.16 15.13
C MET A 127 13.55 7.73 15.03
N TRP A 128 14.40 6.86 14.48
CA TRP A 128 14.26 5.42 14.64
C TRP A 128 14.54 5.03 16.09
N GLU A 129 13.70 4.17 16.65
CA GLU A 129 14.13 3.31 17.76
C GLU A 129 15.23 2.35 17.25
N PRO A 130 16.05 1.69 18.09
CA PRO A 130 17.29 1.00 17.66
C PRO A 130 17.12 -0.14 16.63
N PHE A 131 15.90 -0.45 16.20
CA PHE A 131 15.60 -1.47 15.22
C PHE A 131 15.21 -0.84 13.87
N PHE A 132 15.86 -1.29 12.79
CA PHE A 132 15.54 -0.86 11.43
C PHE A 132 14.51 -1.83 10.81
N PRO A 133 13.29 -1.37 10.48
CA PRO A 133 12.28 -2.25 9.92
C PRO A 133 12.68 -2.70 8.51
N ILE A 134 12.51 -3.99 8.22
CA ILE A 134 12.99 -4.58 6.96
C ILE A 134 11.97 -4.36 5.84
N ASN A 135 10.69 -4.62 6.10
CA ASN A 135 9.63 -4.46 5.11
C ASN A 135 8.31 -3.92 5.65
N PRO A 136 8.32 -2.72 6.24
CA PRO A 136 7.13 -2.21 6.88
C PRO A 136 6.06 -1.77 5.88
N TRP A 137 4.84 -1.64 6.38
CA TRP A 137 3.69 -1.06 5.70
C TRP A 137 3.23 0.17 6.45
N PHE A 138 3.05 1.28 5.73
CA PHE A 138 2.38 2.44 6.29
C PHE A 138 0.89 2.35 6.04
N VAL A 139 0.06 2.70 7.02
CA VAL A 139 -1.40 2.58 6.95
C VAL A 139 -2.05 3.81 7.54
N SER A 140 -2.94 4.44 6.78
CA SER A 140 -3.83 5.48 7.29
C SER A 140 -4.94 4.83 8.12
N CYS A 141 -5.00 5.16 9.41
CA CYS A 141 -5.94 4.57 10.37
C CYS A 141 -6.62 5.67 11.19
N ALA A 142 -7.81 6.06 10.77
CA ALA A 142 -8.57 7.18 11.34
C ALA A 142 -7.69 8.45 11.44
N ASP A 143 -7.37 8.90 12.65
CA ASP A 143 -6.54 10.07 12.93
C ASP A 143 -5.05 9.75 13.15
N MET A 144 -4.64 8.50 12.93
CA MET A 144 -3.29 7.97 13.11
C MET A 144 -2.66 7.52 11.79
N LEU A 145 -1.37 7.80 11.63
CA LEU A 145 -0.54 7.19 10.60
C LEU A 145 0.28 6.08 11.27
N LEU A 146 0.05 4.84 10.85
CA LEU A 146 0.64 3.65 11.47
C LEU A 146 1.71 3.05 10.57
N MET A 147 2.77 2.53 11.19
CA MET A 147 3.74 1.64 10.57
C MET A 147 3.53 0.24 11.14
N VAL A 148 3.30 -0.74 10.27
CA VAL A 148 3.23 -2.17 10.60
C VAL A 148 4.55 -2.79 10.18
N ASP A 149 5.27 -3.39 11.12
CA ASP A 149 6.49 -4.15 10.85
C ASP A 149 6.29 -5.60 11.28
N LEU A 150 6.98 -6.51 10.60
CA LEU A 150 7.03 -7.92 10.99
C LEU A 150 8.34 -8.15 11.73
N SER A 151 8.26 -8.19 13.06
CA SER A 151 9.43 -8.19 13.93
C SER A 151 9.77 -9.59 14.42
N VAL A 152 11.07 -9.84 14.65
CA VAL A 152 11.58 -11.13 15.16
C VAL A 152 11.56 -11.12 16.68
N THR A 153 10.80 -12.01 17.31
CA THR A 153 10.54 -11.95 18.76
C THR A 153 11.34 -12.94 19.60
N SER A 154 11.76 -14.11 19.09
CA SER A 154 12.56 -15.04 19.89
C SER A 154 13.25 -16.15 19.09
N PHE A 155 14.38 -16.63 19.63
CA PHE A 155 15.03 -17.89 19.30
C PHE A 155 14.37 -19.01 20.11
N HIS A 156 13.72 -19.96 19.45
CA HIS A 156 13.36 -21.22 20.12
C HIS A 156 14.59 -22.14 20.17
N TRP A 157 14.69 -22.98 21.21
CA TRP A 157 15.80 -23.94 21.41
C TRP A 157 15.99 -24.94 20.25
N HIS A 158 15.07 -24.99 19.29
CA HIS A 158 15.16 -25.79 18.06
C HIS A 158 15.62 -25.00 16.82
N GLY A 159 16.05 -23.74 16.97
CA GLY A 159 16.57 -22.92 15.86
C GLY A 159 15.51 -22.23 15.00
N THR A 160 14.24 -22.25 15.40
CA THR A 160 13.14 -21.55 14.73
C THR A 160 12.92 -20.15 15.32
N TYR A 161 12.79 -19.16 14.44
CA TYR A 161 12.48 -17.78 14.79
C TYR A 161 10.97 -17.58 14.84
N SER A 162 10.45 -17.05 15.93
CA SER A 162 9.07 -16.53 15.96
C SER A 162 9.04 -15.10 15.42
N HIS A 163 8.00 -14.79 14.65
CA HIS A 163 7.76 -13.45 14.14
C HIS A 163 6.40 -12.98 14.64
N THR A 164 6.27 -11.71 14.97
CA THR A 164 5.00 -11.07 15.33
C THR A 164 4.87 -9.76 14.59
N PHE A 165 3.64 -9.28 14.41
CA PHE A 165 3.45 -7.91 13.95
C PHE A 165 3.63 -6.95 15.10
N ASP A 166 4.49 -5.96 14.91
CA ASP A 166 4.56 -4.76 15.72
C ASP A 166 3.93 -3.60 14.96
N VAL A 167 3.17 -2.77 15.66
CA VAL A 167 2.56 -1.57 15.09
C VAL A 167 3.04 -0.36 15.84
N PHE A 168 3.42 0.68 15.10
CA PHE A 168 3.90 1.93 15.64
C PHE A 168 3.07 3.08 15.10
N ARG A 169 2.63 3.97 15.97
CA ARG A 169 2.01 5.25 15.58
C ARG A 169 3.11 6.28 15.33
N LEU A 170 3.08 6.94 14.18
CA LEU A 170 3.91 8.12 13.94
C LEU A 170 3.30 9.33 14.64
N ASP A 171 4.01 9.85 15.65
CA ASP A 171 3.66 11.06 16.37
C ASP A 171 4.30 12.29 15.69
N LEU A 172 3.47 13.02 14.94
CA LEU A 172 3.85 14.24 14.24
C LEU A 172 3.76 15.50 15.13
N ALA A 173 3.30 15.37 16.39
CA ALA A 173 3.18 16.51 17.31
C ALA A 173 4.48 16.83 18.05
N VAL A 174 5.51 15.98 17.90
CA VAL A 174 6.85 16.15 18.49
C VAL A 174 7.88 16.38 17.39
N GLU A 175 8.93 17.14 17.69
CA GLU A 175 10.01 17.45 16.76
C GLU A 175 11.37 16.98 17.35
N PRO A 176 12.10 16.07 16.69
CA PRO A 176 11.71 15.34 15.49
C PRO A 176 10.57 14.35 15.76
N ALA A 177 9.85 13.94 14.72
CA ALA A 177 8.73 13.00 14.84
C ALA A 177 9.21 11.65 15.40
N LYS A 178 8.30 10.92 16.06
CA LYS A 178 8.66 9.66 16.74
C LYS A 178 7.66 8.56 16.46
N PHE A 179 8.18 7.34 16.37
CA PHE A 179 7.36 6.14 16.37
C PHE A 179 7.08 5.70 17.80
N VAL A 180 5.81 5.48 18.11
CA VAL A 180 5.36 4.99 19.42
C VAL A 180 4.71 3.63 19.23
N LYS A 181 5.29 2.58 19.82
CA LYS A 181 4.76 1.22 19.75
C LYS A 181 3.34 1.17 20.35
N MET A 182 2.46 0.43 19.70
CA MET A 182 1.09 0.20 20.13
C MET A 182 0.93 -1.23 20.64
N ASP A 183 0.28 -1.39 21.79
CA ASP A 183 -0.03 -2.71 22.36
C ASP A 183 -1.30 -3.32 21.76
N LYS A 184 -2.19 -2.50 21.21
CA LYS A 184 -3.48 -2.90 20.63
C LYS A 184 -3.96 -1.89 19.59
N LEU A 185 -4.71 -2.37 18.59
CA LEU A 185 -5.41 -1.56 17.60
C LEU A 185 -6.85 -1.22 18.01
N GLU A 186 -7.27 -1.59 19.23
CA GLU A 186 -8.66 -1.46 19.70
C GLU A 186 -9.65 -2.16 18.75
N ASN A 187 -10.67 -1.43 18.27
CA ASN A 187 -11.70 -1.91 17.36
C ASN A 187 -11.31 -1.81 15.87
N TYR A 188 -10.03 -1.61 15.56
CA TYR A 188 -9.54 -1.54 14.18
C TYR A 188 -8.90 -2.86 13.74
N ALA A 189 -8.97 -3.11 12.44
CA ALA A 189 -8.15 -4.08 11.73
C ALA A 189 -7.38 -3.39 10.60
N LEU A 190 -6.17 -3.87 10.31
CA LEU A 190 -5.31 -3.35 9.25
C LEU A 190 -5.20 -4.35 8.11
N PHE A 191 -5.15 -3.86 6.88
CA PHE A 191 -5.04 -4.67 5.66
C PHE A 191 -3.75 -4.33 4.93
N ILE A 192 -2.94 -5.36 4.65
CA ILE A 192 -1.63 -5.22 4.03
C ILE A 192 -1.44 -6.20 2.86
N SER A 193 -0.52 -5.85 1.96
CA SER A 193 -0.16 -6.65 0.77
C SER A 193 1.35 -6.74 0.61
N LEU A 194 1.86 -7.87 0.14
CA LEU A 194 3.21 -7.88 -0.42
C LEU A 194 3.33 -7.01 -1.67
N ASP A 195 2.30 -7.02 -2.50
CA ASP A 195 2.25 -6.20 -3.70
C ASP A 195 1.91 -4.75 -3.31
N LYS A 196 2.96 -3.95 -3.10
CA LYS A 196 2.92 -2.53 -2.67
C LYS A 196 2.21 -1.60 -3.65
N ARG A 197 1.86 -2.10 -4.84
CA ARG A 197 0.95 -1.45 -5.79
C ARG A 197 -0.48 -1.37 -5.27
N ASN A 198 -0.84 -2.26 -4.35
CA ASN A 198 -2.14 -2.23 -3.68
C ASN A 198 -2.05 -1.37 -2.42
N PRO A 199 -3.07 -0.53 -2.17
CA PRO A 199 -3.08 0.33 -1.02
C PRO A 199 -3.26 -0.52 0.24
N THR A 200 -2.69 -0.02 1.32
CA THR A 200 -3.02 -0.46 2.67
C THR A 200 -4.22 0.34 3.17
N PHE A 201 -5.02 -0.26 4.03
CA PHE A 201 -6.13 0.44 4.65
C PHE A 201 -6.45 -0.14 6.02
N SER A 202 -7.30 0.58 6.74
CA SER A 202 -7.84 0.17 8.03
C SER A 202 -9.36 -0.02 7.93
N CYS A 203 -9.91 -0.86 8.80
CA CYS A 203 -11.35 -1.06 8.94
C CYS A 203 -11.71 -0.95 10.42
N MET A 204 -12.66 -0.08 10.74
CA MET A 204 -13.23 0.02 12.09
C MET A 204 -14.39 -0.98 12.23
N SER A 205 -14.42 -1.69 13.35
CA SER A 205 -15.44 -2.70 13.69
C SER A 205 -15.61 -3.77 12.60
N PRO A 206 -14.53 -4.52 12.26
CA PRO A 206 -14.58 -5.58 11.26
C PRO A 206 -15.58 -6.70 11.57
N GLU A 207 -16.05 -6.83 12.81
CA GLU A 207 -17.10 -7.77 13.22
C GLU A 207 -18.40 -7.59 12.41
N ARG A 208 -18.64 -6.39 11.87
CA ARG A 208 -19.80 -6.09 11.01
C ARG A 208 -19.87 -6.97 9.77
N TRP A 209 -18.74 -7.50 9.30
CA TRP A 209 -18.65 -8.44 8.18
C TRP A 209 -18.11 -9.81 8.61
N GLY A 210 -18.08 -10.10 9.92
CA GLY A 210 -17.55 -11.36 10.47
C GLY A 210 -16.03 -11.40 10.66
N GLY A 211 -15.35 -10.25 10.50
CA GLY A 211 -13.94 -10.10 10.82
C GLY A 211 -13.67 -9.94 12.32
N LYS A 212 -12.41 -9.71 12.67
CA LYS A 212 -11.90 -9.57 14.03
C LYS A 212 -11.13 -8.26 14.18
N SER A 213 -11.45 -7.49 15.21
CA SER A 213 -10.66 -6.33 15.63
C SER A 213 -9.29 -6.77 16.15
N ASN A 214 -8.40 -5.80 16.35
CA ASN A 214 -7.04 -6.03 16.81
C ASN A 214 -6.22 -6.98 15.90
N CYS A 215 -6.57 -7.04 14.61
CA CYS A 215 -5.96 -7.97 13.66
C CYS A 215 -5.28 -7.26 12.48
N ILE A 216 -4.22 -7.89 11.98
CA ILE A 216 -3.59 -7.61 10.69
C ILE A 216 -4.04 -8.68 9.71
N TYR A 217 -4.69 -8.24 8.63
CA TYR A 217 -5.11 -9.06 7.50
C TYR A 217 -4.08 -8.93 6.37
N ALA A 218 -3.28 -9.96 6.18
CA ALA A 218 -2.30 -10.02 5.10
C ALA A 218 -2.89 -10.71 3.88
N ALA A 219 -2.94 -10.02 2.74
CA ALA A 219 -3.39 -10.59 1.47
C ALA A 219 -2.41 -11.67 1.00
N LYS A 220 -2.94 -12.83 0.57
CA LYS A 220 -2.15 -13.82 -0.18
C LYS A 220 -2.11 -13.41 -1.66
N LEU A 221 -0.94 -13.49 -2.28
CA LEU A 221 -0.81 -13.45 -3.74
C LEU A 221 -1.51 -14.69 -4.28
N LEU A 222 -2.25 -14.53 -5.38
CA LEU A 222 -2.79 -15.67 -6.11
C LEU A 222 -1.61 -16.53 -6.58
N GLU A 223 -1.38 -17.66 -5.92
CA GLU A 223 -0.35 -18.64 -6.31
C GLU A 223 -0.55 -19.05 -7.77
N ASP A 224 0.56 -19.36 -8.45
CA ASP A 224 0.58 -19.86 -9.83
C ASP A 224 -0.48 -20.98 -9.99
N PRO A 225 -1.30 -20.98 -11.06
CA PRO A 225 -2.27 -22.03 -11.32
C PRO A 225 -1.68 -23.46 -11.30
N ALA A 226 -0.36 -23.63 -11.44
CA ALA A 226 0.30 -24.92 -11.26
C ALA A 226 0.29 -25.44 -9.81
N GLU A 227 0.49 -24.59 -8.80
CA GLU A 227 0.40 -24.96 -7.37
C GLU A 227 -1.05 -25.01 -6.88
N SER A 228 -1.94 -24.22 -7.50
CA SER A 228 -3.39 -24.28 -7.30
C SER A 228 -4.00 -25.67 -7.57
N ARG A 229 -3.37 -26.50 -8.42
CA ARG A 229 -3.81 -27.89 -8.65
C ARG A 229 -3.65 -28.78 -7.40
N VAL A 230 -2.68 -28.48 -6.54
CA VAL A 230 -2.47 -29.17 -5.27
C VAL A 230 -3.46 -28.68 -4.22
N ALA A 231 -3.72 -27.37 -4.15
CA ALA A 231 -4.74 -26.80 -3.26
C ALA A 231 -6.16 -27.28 -3.60
N LYS A 232 -6.48 -27.44 -4.90
CA LYS A 232 -7.76 -28.02 -5.36
C LYS A 232 -7.99 -29.47 -4.93
N LEU A 233 -6.93 -30.22 -4.62
CA LEU A 233 -7.03 -31.60 -4.14
C LEU A 233 -7.31 -31.70 -2.63
N LEU A 234 -7.14 -30.60 -1.88
CA LEU A 234 -7.25 -30.58 -0.42
C LEU A 234 -8.58 -30.02 0.12
N GLU A 235 -9.53 -29.63 -0.74
CA GLU A 235 -10.83 -29.03 -0.34
C GLU A 235 -10.73 -27.86 0.66
N GLU A 236 -9.55 -27.27 0.85
CA GLU A 236 -9.38 -26.14 1.75
C GLU A 236 -9.97 -24.88 1.08
N PRO A 237 -10.89 -24.16 1.75
CA PRO A 237 -11.42 -22.92 1.20
C PRO A 237 -10.27 -21.95 0.95
N TYR A 238 -10.22 -21.37 -0.24
CA TYR A 238 -9.18 -20.43 -0.62
C TYR A 238 -9.37 -19.12 0.16
N GLU A 239 -8.83 -19.06 1.38
CA GLU A 239 -8.81 -17.83 2.15
C GLU A 239 -7.80 -16.88 1.51
N SER A 240 -8.32 -15.82 0.89
CA SER A 240 -7.55 -14.75 0.25
C SER A 240 -6.67 -13.95 1.23
N TRP A 241 -6.83 -14.18 2.54
CA TRP A 241 -6.20 -13.42 3.61
C TRP A 241 -5.74 -14.36 4.73
N VAL A 242 -4.71 -13.94 5.45
CA VAL A 242 -4.37 -14.48 6.77
C VAL A 242 -4.64 -13.38 7.80
N ALA A 243 -5.46 -13.68 8.79
CA ALA A 243 -5.69 -12.79 9.93
C ALA A 243 -4.77 -13.18 11.08
N VAL A 244 -3.98 -12.23 11.57
CA VAL A 244 -3.13 -12.39 12.75
C VAL A 244 -3.46 -11.31 13.76
N GLU A 245 -3.82 -11.71 14.97
CA GLU A 245 -4.03 -10.76 16.07
C GLU A 245 -2.71 -10.09 16.46
N LEU A 246 -2.74 -8.80 16.78
CA LEU A 246 -1.54 -8.05 17.12
C LEU A 246 -0.83 -8.69 18.33
N GLY A 247 0.49 -8.83 18.23
CA GLY A 247 1.33 -9.48 19.23
C GLY A 247 1.27 -11.01 19.24
N GLN A 248 0.42 -11.65 18.43
CA GLN A 248 0.43 -13.10 18.26
C GLN A 248 1.48 -13.55 17.24
N PRO A 249 2.04 -14.76 17.40
CA PRO A 249 2.97 -15.34 16.44
C PRO A 249 2.36 -15.50 15.05
N VAL A 250 3.08 -15.04 14.04
CA VAL A 250 2.76 -15.26 12.63
C VAL A 250 3.25 -16.65 12.22
N GLN A 251 2.37 -17.41 11.56
CA GLN A 251 2.72 -18.75 11.07
C GLN A 251 3.91 -18.70 10.09
N GLU A 252 4.82 -19.67 10.17
CA GLU A 252 6.05 -19.68 9.37
C GLU A 252 5.78 -19.58 7.85
N LYS A 253 4.73 -20.24 7.34
CA LYS A 253 4.34 -20.12 5.91
C LYS A 253 3.99 -18.67 5.54
N THR A 254 3.33 -17.94 6.44
CA THR A 254 2.99 -16.52 6.24
C THR A 254 4.23 -15.63 6.38
N VAL A 255 5.14 -15.94 7.31
CA VAL A 255 6.43 -15.25 7.44
C VAL A 255 7.26 -15.41 6.17
N GLN A 256 7.43 -16.64 5.67
CA GLN A 256 8.21 -16.91 4.47
C GLN A 256 7.65 -16.15 3.27
N TYR A 257 6.32 -16.13 3.15
CA TYR A 257 5.62 -15.30 2.19
C TYR A 257 5.95 -13.81 2.36
N LEU A 258 5.80 -13.23 3.56
CA LEU A 258 5.97 -11.80 3.80
C LEU A 258 7.44 -11.29 3.75
N PHE A 259 8.40 -12.12 4.16
CA PHE A 259 9.83 -11.77 4.22
C PHE A 259 10.62 -12.17 2.98
N TYR A 260 10.42 -13.40 2.52
CA TYR A 260 11.24 -14.02 1.47
C TYR A 260 10.50 -14.15 0.16
N GLY A 261 9.21 -13.75 0.11
CA GLY A 261 8.47 -13.55 -1.11
C GLY A 261 9.19 -12.51 -1.98
N ARG A 262 10.09 -13.00 -2.83
CA ARG A 262 10.76 -12.20 -3.87
C ARG A 262 9.69 -11.62 -4.76
N ALA A 263 9.35 -10.35 -4.57
CA ALA A 263 8.82 -9.52 -5.64
C ALA A 263 9.95 -9.12 -6.60
N TYR A 264 10.67 -10.12 -7.16
CA TYR A 264 11.44 -9.91 -8.39
C TYR A 264 10.44 -9.86 -9.53
N PRO A 265 10.60 -8.91 -10.47
CA PRO A 265 9.51 -8.13 -11.05
C PRO A 265 8.34 -9.05 -11.35
N CYS A 266 7.33 -9.01 -10.49
CA CYS A 266 6.14 -9.83 -10.65
C CYS A 266 5.71 -9.64 -12.10
N ASP A 267 5.56 -10.74 -12.82
CA ASP A 267 4.82 -10.70 -14.07
C ASP A 267 3.57 -9.88 -13.78
N TYR A 268 3.47 -8.69 -14.41
CA TYR A 268 2.55 -7.61 -14.04
C TYR A 268 1.07 -7.99 -14.27
N SER A 269 0.82 -9.29 -14.40
CA SER A 269 -0.40 -10.03 -14.71
C SER A 269 -1.16 -10.48 -13.46
N LEU A 270 -0.52 -10.66 -12.31
CA LEU A 270 -1.18 -11.12 -11.09
C LEU A 270 -1.74 -9.95 -10.26
N LEU A 271 -3.05 -10.01 -9.97
CA LEU A 271 -3.78 -9.07 -9.12
C LEU A 271 -3.93 -9.65 -7.71
N SER A 272 -3.54 -8.90 -6.67
CA SER A 272 -3.82 -9.25 -5.28
C SER A 272 -5.31 -9.07 -4.96
N SER A 273 -5.90 -9.92 -4.12
CA SER A 273 -7.34 -9.88 -3.78
C SER A 273 -7.82 -8.61 -3.04
N LEU A 274 -6.94 -7.62 -2.86
CA LEU A 274 -7.27 -6.30 -2.29
C LEU A 274 -8.26 -5.48 -3.13
N TRP A 275 -8.43 -5.79 -4.42
CA TRP A 275 -9.42 -5.13 -5.28
C TRP A 275 -10.87 -5.49 -4.93
N VAL A 276 -11.11 -6.46 -4.06
CA VAL A 276 -12.46 -6.96 -3.69
C VAL A 276 -13.13 -6.13 -2.60
N PHE A 277 -12.40 -5.26 -1.88
CA PHE A 277 -13.00 -4.37 -0.87
C PHE A 277 -12.62 -2.89 -1.03
N PRO A 278 -12.92 -2.25 -2.16
CA PRO A 278 -12.75 -0.81 -2.27
C PRO A 278 -13.57 0.01 -1.25
N SER A 279 -14.64 -0.58 -0.70
CA SER A 279 -15.66 0.15 0.04
C SER A 279 -16.63 -0.75 0.82
N LEU A 280 -16.15 -1.40 1.87
CA LEU A 280 -17.00 -1.66 3.05
C LEU A 280 -16.92 -0.47 4.03
N ILE A 281 -16.65 0.77 3.63
CA ILE A 281 -17.54 1.70 2.91
C ILE A 281 -16.70 2.99 2.79
N TYR A 282 -16.91 3.85 1.79
CA TYR A 282 -16.69 5.30 1.97
C TYR A 282 -17.67 5.90 3.00
N GLY A 283 -17.78 5.27 4.17
CA GLY A 283 -18.94 5.36 5.05
C GLY A 283 -18.51 5.51 6.49
N SER A 284 -18.01 6.69 6.78
CA SER A 284 -18.40 7.51 7.92
C SER A 284 -17.90 8.92 7.57
N ALA A 285 -18.73 9.90 7.21
CA ALA A 285 -20.10 10.19 7.63
C ALA A 285 -21.00 10.63 6.46
#